data_AF-A0A2V6F6Z9-F1
#
_entry.id   AF-A0A2V6F6Z9-F1
#
_cell.length_a   1.000
_cell.length_b   1.000
_cell.length_c   1.000
_cell.angle_alpha   90.00
_cell.angle_beta   90.00
_cell.angle_gamma   90.00
#
_symmetry.space_group_name_H-M   'P 1'
#
loop_
_entity.id
_entity.type
_entity.pdbx_description
1 polymer ?
#
loop_
_entity_poly.entity_id
_entity_poly.type
_entity_poly.pdbx_seq_one_letter_code
_entity_poly.pdbx_strand_id
1 'polypeptide(L)' 'MRTKMPGAVQQLELFTPVVTGGMVRQHGFELFRDKLPDPLTLEDWVLAEKDLVNSLETDGLLKR' A
#
# COMPACT_ATOMS: atom_id res chain seq x y z
N MET A 1 -17.37 -22.89 11.72
CA MET A 1 -17.21 -22.69 10.26
C MET A 1 -16.12 -21.65 10.05
N ARG A 2 -14.96 -22.00 9.47
CA ARG A 2 -13.89 -21.04 9.15
C ARG A 2 -14.05 -20.61 7.69
N THR A 3 -14.59 -19.43 7.46
CA THR A 3 -14.68 -18.78 6.16
C THR A 3 -13.26 -18.52 5.66
N LYS A 4 -12.87 -19.21 4.59
CA LYS A 4 -11.59 -19.02 3.90
C LYS A 4 -11.67 -17.68 3.16
N MET A 5 -11.01 -16.65 3.68
CA MET A 5 -10.89 -15.37 2.98
C MET A 5 -10.03 -15.58 1.71
N PRO A 6 -10.50 -15.17 0.52
CA PRO A 6 -9.75 -15.36 -0.70
C PRO A 6 -8.50 -14.48 -0.71
N GLY A 7 -7.35 -15.10 -0.93
CA GLY A 7 -6.11 -14.50 -1.41
C GLY A 7 -5.68 -13.20 -0.75
N ALA A 8 -4.97 -13.30 0.37
CA ALA A 8 -4.09 -12.23 0.79
C ALA A 8 -3.14 -11.94 -0.38
N VAL A 9 -3.38 -10.83 -1.08
CA VAL A 9 -2.45 -10.29 -2.09
C VAL A 9 -1.10 -10.22 -1.39
N GLN A 10 -0.20 -11.10 -1.81
CA GLN A 10 1.10 -11.26 -1.20
C GLN A 10 1.86 -10.00 -1.59
N GLN A 11 1.81 -9.00 -0.72
CA GLN A 11 2.49 -7.74 -0.94
C GLN A 11 3.96 -8.08 -1.11
N LEU A 12 4.46 -7.88 -2.33
CA LEU A 12 5.86 -8.15 -2.68
C LEU A 12 6.76 -7.40 -1.69
N GLU A 13 7.94 -7.96 -1.42
CA GLU A 13 8.98 -7.30 -0.63
C GLU A 13 9.08 -5.82 -1.02
N LEU A 14 8.81 -4.96 -0.06
CA LEU A 14 8.75 -3.51 -0.23
C LEU A 14 10.12 -3.04 -0.72
N PHE A 15 10.14 -2.20 -1.77
CA PHE A 15 11.40 -1.75 -2.36
C PHE A 15 12.13 -0.72 -1.49
N THR A 16 11.45 -0.21 -0.46
CA THR A 16 11.95 0.86 0.43
C THR A 16 11.88 0.42 1.90
N PRO A 17 13.02 0.24 2.59
CA PRO A 17 13.04 -0.32 3.96
C PRO A 17 12.37 0.55 5.02
N VAL A 18 12.06 1.81 4.69
CA VAL A 18 11.44 2.77 5.62
C VAL A 18 9.91 2.72 5.62
N VAL A 19 9.31 2.09 4.61
CA VAL A 19 7.85 1.96 4.52
C VAL A 19 7.49 0.55 4.91
N THR A 20 6.50 0.39 5.80
CA THR A 20 6.01 -0.94 6.18
C THR A 20 4.77 -1.30 5.39
N GLY A 21 4.53 -2.61 5.30
CA GLY A 21 3.41 -3.12 4.53
C GLY A 21 2.04 -2.71 5.03
N GLY A 22 1.90 -2.50 6.34
CA GLY A 22 0.67 -1.96 6.93
C GLY A 22 0.42 -0.52 6.49
N MET A 23 1.48 0.28 6.32
CA MET A 23 1.36 1.69 5.90
C MET A 23 0.94 1.78 4.43
N VAL A 24 1.57 0.99 3.55
CA VAL A 24 1.15 0.91 2.13
C VAL A 24 -0.29 0.44 2.03
N ARG A 25 -0.69 -0.53 2.86
CA ARG A 25 -2.06 -1.04 2.88
C ARG A 25 -3.07 0.03 3.27
N GLN A 26 -2.79 0.76 4.36
CA GLN A 26 -3.64 1.86 4.81
C GLN A 26 -3.73 2.95 3.74
N HIS A 27 -2.58 3.45 3.26
CA HIS A 27 -2.50 4.50 2.26
C HIS A 27 -3.19 4.12 0.95
N GLY A 28 -3.02 2.89 0.48
CA GLY A 28 -3.69 2.39 -0.72
C GLY A 28 -5.22 2.36 -0.59
N PHE A 29 -5.76 1.99 0.57
CA PHE A 29 -7.20 2.08 0.80
C PHE A 29 -7.71 3.52 0.85
N GLU A 30 -6.86 4.49 1.21
CA GLU A 30 -7.21 5.91 1.20
C GLU A 30 -7.10 6.54 -0.19
N LEU A 31 -6.05 6.17 -0.93
CA LEU A 31 -5.75 6.66 -2.28
C LEU A 31 -6.75 6.12 -3.32
N PHE A 32 -7.24 4.89 -3.13
CA PHE A 32 -8.15 4.22 -4.06
C PHE A 32 -9.53 3.96 -3.46
N ARG A 33 -10.03 4.86 -2.59
CA ARG A 33 -11.39 4.74 -2.00
C ARG A 33 -12.47 4.59 -3.06
N ASP A 34 -12.33 5.29 -4.19
CA ASP A 34 -13.28 5.26 -5.30
C ASP A 34 -13.29 3.94 -6.08
N LYS A 35 -12.25 3.11 -5.92
CA LYS A 35 -12.18 1.77 -6.54
C LYS A 35 -12.74 0.68 -5.62
N LEU A 36 -13.06 0.98 -4.37
CA LEU A 36 -13.70 0.01 -3.47
C LEU A 36 -15.19 -0.12 -3.85
N PRO A 37 -15.74 -1.34 -3.97
CA PRO A 37 -15.30 -2.57 -3.30
C PRO A 37 -14.39 -3.51 -4.11
N ASP A 38 -13.90 -3.09 -5.29
CA ASP A 38 -13.03 -3.95 -6.09
C ASP A 38 -11.65 -4.14 -5.42
N PRO A 39 -11.06 -5.36 -5.49
CA PRO A 39 -9.75 -5.60 -4.93
C PRO A 39 -8.68 -4.80 -5.69
N LEU A 40 -7.82 -4.12 -4.94
CA LEU A 40 -6.69 -3.37 -5.51
C LEU A 40 -5.69 -4.31 -6.18
N THR A 41 -5.28 -3.93 -7.39
CA THR A 41 -4.32 -4.69 -8.19
C THR A 41 -2.89 -4.50 -7.66
N LEU A 42 -1.95 -5.33 -8.12
CA LEU A 42 -0.54 -5.18 -7.77
C LEU A 42 -0.01 -3.79 -8.18
N GLU A 43 -0.43 -3.28 -9.33
CA GLU A 43 -0.05 -1.95 -9.81
C GLU A 43 -0.57 -0.84 -8.89
N ASP A 44 -1.81 -0.96 -8.39
CA ASP A 44 -2.36 -0.02 -7.41
C ASP A 44 -1.54 -0.02 -6.12
N TRP A 45 -1.13 -1.19 -5.63
CA TRP A 45 -0.27 -1.29 -4.44
C TRP A 45 1.10 -0.65 -4.64
N VAL A 46 1.71 -0.84 -5.81
CA VAL A 46 2.99 -0.19 -6.16
C VAL A 46 2.81 1.33 -6.26
N LEU A 47 1.68 1.81 -6.81
CA LEU A 47 1.38 3.24 -6.87
C LEU A 47 1.20 3.83 -5.46
N ALA A 48 0.49 3.11 -4.58
CA ALA A 48 0.29 3.51 -3.19
C ALA A 48 1.63 3.58 -2.42
N GLU A 49 2.54 2.62 -2.62
CA GLU A 49 3.87 2.67 -2.01
C GLU A 49 4.65 3.90 -2.48
N LYS A 50 4.68 4.16 -3.79
CA LYS A 50 5.40 5.32 -4.36
C LYS A 50 4.84 6.65 -3.87
N ASP A 51 3.52 6.77 -3.78
CA ASP A 51 2.85 7.97 -3.30
C ASP A 51 3.11 8.20 -1.81
N LEU A 52 3.10 7.13 -1.02
CA LEU A 52 3.44 7.16 0.40
C LEU A 52 4.90 7.58 0.63
N VAL A 53 5.86 7.02 -0.13
CA VAL A 53 7.27 7.43 -0.06
C VAL A 53 7.40 8.92 -0.37
N ASN A 54 6.79 9.39 -1.47
CA ASN A 54 6.85 10.79 -1.87
C ASN A 54 6.23 11.73 -0.82
N SER A 55 5.12 11.30 -0.20
CA SER A 55 4.49 12.03 0.90
C SER A 55 5.43 12.15 2.11
N LEU A 56 6.12 11.06 2.49
CA LEU A 56 7.07 11.06 3.59
C LEU A 56 8.37 11.84 3.27
N GLU A 57 8.83 11.84 2.01
CA GLU A 57 9.93 12.69 1.53
C GLU A 57 9.53 14.18 1.59
N THR A 58 8.31 14.51 1.17
CA THR A 58 7.77 15.87 1.19
C THR A 58 7.59 16.40 2.61
N ASP A 59 7.13 15.56 3.54
CA ASP A 59 7.01 15.90 4.97
C ASP A 59 8.38 16.02 5.66
N GLY A 60 9.48 15.68 4.96
CA GLY A 60 10.84 15.70 5.50
C GLY A 60 11.13 14.57 6.49
N LEU A 61 10.23 13.60 6.60
CA LEU A 61 10.37 12.41 7.44
C LEU A 61 11.33 11.39 6.82
N LEU A 62 11.54 11.44 5.50
CA LEU A 62 12.60 10.72 4.81
C LEU A 62 13.73 11.68 4.41
N LYS A 63 14.84 11.60 5.14
CA LYS A 63 16.10 12.18 4.68
C LYS A 63 16.79 11.19 3.76
N ARG A 64 16.96 11.60 2.51
CA ARG A 64 17.74 10.89 1.49
C ARG A 64 19.23 10.96 1.78
#